data_AF-A0A8T5D7C3-F1
#
_entry.id   AF-A0A8T5D7C3-F1
#
_cell.length_a   1.000
_cell.length_b   1.000
_cell.length_c   1.000
_cell.angle_alpha   90.00
_cell.angle_beta   90.00
_cell.angle_gamma   90.00
#
_symmetry.space_group_name_H-M   'P 1'
#
loop_
_entity.id
_entity.type
_entity.pdbx_description
1 polymer ?
#
loop_
_entity_poly.entity_id
_entity_poly.type
_entity_poly.pdbx_seq_one_letter_code
_entity_poly.pdbx_strand_id
1 'polypeptide(L)'
;MGKCDTIELLRLEGRYLKFIVENHTELNLLEHVETCETCKEEILRAVEKDKPLADYGNLFQKEVEDPIVPQSSDYKNSVNFIDSRIQWRKRRLKELMENAEMELSSLRSRLASP
;
A
#
# COMPACT_ATOMS: atom_id res chain seq x y z
N MET A 1 -33.38 -9.15 5.07
CA MET A 1 -32.34 -8.57 5.97
C MET A 1 -32.93 -7.42 6.81
N GLY A 2 -32.48 -7.16 8.05
CA GLY A 2 -32.98 -6.03 8.85
C GLY A 2 -32.39 -4.68 8.45
N LYS A 3 -33.08 -3.55 8.72
CA LYS A 3 -32.58 -2.19 8.38
C LYS A 3 -31.22 -1.87 9.00
N CYS A 4 -30.97 -2.35 10.22
CA CYS A 4 -29.68 -2.16 10.91
C CYS A 4 -28.56 -2.94 10.21
N ASP A 5 -28.83 -4.16 9.76
CA ASP A 5 -27.87 -4.98 9.01
C ASP A 5 -27.52 -4.31 7.66
N THR A 6 -28.50 -3.70 6.98
CA THR A 6 -28.26 -2.95 5.74
C THR A 6 -27.32 -1.76 5.95
N ILE A 7 -27.49 -0.98 7.03
CA ILE A 7 -26.62 0.16 7.31
C ILE A 7 -25.19 -0.31 7.60
N GLU A 8 -24.99 -1.40 8.33
CA GLU A 8 -23.66 -1.93 8.60
C GLU A 8 -22.96 -2.42 7.34
N LEU A 9 -23.67 -3.08 6.42
CA LEU A 9 -23.10 -3.52 5.15
C LEU A 9 -22.76 -2.34 4.24
N LEU A 10 -23.58 -1.28 4.20
CA LEU A 10 -23.24 -0.05 3.46
C LEU A 10 -22.02 0.67 4.05
N ARG A 11 -21.88 0.69 5.38
CA ARG A 11 -20.68 1.23 6.05
C ARG A 11 -19.44 0.43 5.66
N LEU A 12 -19.56 -0.90 5.64
CA LEU A 12 -18.48 -1.78 5.22
C LEU A 12 -18.11 -1.55 3.74
N GLU A 13 -19.10 -1.35 2.87
CA GLU A 13 -18.88 -1.02 1.46
C GLU A 13 -18.05 0.25 1.31
N GLY A 14 -18.43 1.32 2.02
CA GLY A 14 -17.69 2.57 2.04
C GLY A 14 -16.25 2.42 2.52
N ARG A 15 -15.99 1.54 3.50
CA ARG A 15 -14.62 1.25 3.97
C ARG A 15 -13.78 0.55 2.91
N TYR A 16 -14.33 -0.43 2.19
CA TYR A 16 -13.61 -1.08 1.10
C TYR A 16 -13.32 -0.12 -0.05
N LEU A 17 -14.29 0.72 -0.45
CA LEU A 17 -14.08 1.72 -1.49
C LEU A 17 -12.97 2.72 -1.11
N LYS A 18 -13.01 3.22 0.13
CA LYS A 18 -11.96 4.11 0.65
C LYS A 18 -10.59 3.41 0.61
N PHE A 19 -10.52 2.18 1.12
CA PHE A 19 -9.29 1.39 1.14
C PHE A 19 -8.72 1.20 -0.28
N ILE A 20 -9.54 0.82 -1.26
CA ILE A 20 -9.10 0.62 -2.65
C ILE A 20 -8.52 1.91 -3.23
N VAL A 21 -9.18 3.05 -3.05
CA VAL A 21 -8.72 4.36 -3.57
C VAL A 21 -7.40 4.80 -2.92
N GLU A 22 -7.27 4.64 -1.61
CA GLU A 22 -6.04 5.00 -0.88
C GLU A 22 -4.86 4.14 -1.35
N ASN A 23 -5.05 2.82 -1.51
CA ASN A 23 -4.00 1.92 -1.98
C ASN A 23 -3.66 2.12 -3.46
N HIS A 24 -4.62 2.50 -4.32
CA HIS A 24 -4.34 2.88 -5.71
C HIS A 24 -3.48 4.15 -5.78
N THR A 25 -3.77 5.11 -4.91
CA THR A 25 -3.00 6.36 -4.82
C THR A 25 -1.55 6.06 -4.45
N GLU A 26 -1.33 5.23 -3.43
CA GLU A 26 0.02 4.79 -3.04
C GLU A 26 0.71 4.03 -4.19
N LEU A 27 0.01 3.11 -4.86
CA LEU A 27 0.57 2.35 -5.99
C LEU A 27 1.05 3.29 -7.10
N ASN A 28 0.23 4.27 -7.48
CA ASN A 28 0.57 5.25 -8.52
C ASN A 28 1.81 6.09 -8.14
N LEU A 29 1.93 6.48 -6.86
CA LEU A 29 3.11 7.19 -6.37
C LEU A 29 4.37 6.33 -6.50
N LEU A 30 4.29 5.04 -6.15
CA LEU A 30 5.42 4.12 -6.27
C LEU A 30 5.79 3.83 -7.73
N GLU A 31 4.81 3.74 -8.63
CA GLU A 31 5.04 3.61 -10.08
C GLU A 31 5.71 4.85 -10.67
N HIS A 32 5.38 6.04 -10.19
CA HIS A 32 6.09 7.25 -10.55
C HIS A 32 7.55 7.23 -10.08
N VAL A 33 7.79 6.86 -8.82
CA VAL A 33 9.15 6.81 -8.24
C VAL A 33 10.10 5.91 -9.03
N GLU A 34 9.63 4.79 -9.57
CA GLU A 34 10.47 3.88 -10.38
C GLU A 34 11.00 4.53 -11.66
N THR A 35 10.27 5.51 -12.20
CA THR A 35 10.57 6.14 -13.49
C THR A 35 11.10 7.57 -13.35
N CYS A 36 10.99 8.15 -12.15
CA CYS A 36 11.41 9.51 -11.85
C CYS A 36 12.72 9.51 -11.04
N GLU A 37 13.84 9.82 -11.71
CA GLU A 37 15.16 9.91 -11.07
C GLU A 37 15.18 10.92 -9.92
N THR A 38 14.50 12.06 -10.08
CA THR A 38 14.40 13.09 -9.03
C THR A 38 13.73 12.58 -7.76
N CYS A 39 12.58 11.92 -7.87
CA CYS A 39 11.90 11.34 -6.71
C CYS A 39 12.74 10.22 -6.06
N LYS A 40 13.41 9.41 -6.89
CA LYS A 40 14.29 8.34 -6.40
C LYS A 40 15.49 8.89 -5.63
N GLU A 41 16.09 9.98 -6.11
CA GLU A 41 17.17 10.68 -5.40
C GLU A 41 16.72 11.28 -4.07
N GLU A 42 15.52 11.86 -4.01
CA GLU A 42 14.97 12.41 -2.76
C GLU A 42 14.77 11.32 -1.71
N ILE A 43 14.21 10.19 -2.12
CA ILE A 43 14.06 9.02 -1.25
C ILE A 43 15.43 8.50 -0.80
N LEU A 44 16.39 8.38 -1.72
CA LEU A 44 17.75 7.97 -1.40
C LEU A 44 18.38 8.86 -0.32
N ARG A 45 18.30 10.18 -0.49
CA ARG A 45 18.82 11.16 0.49
C ARG A 45 18.12 11.03 1.84
N ALA A 46 16.83 10.73 1.86
CA ALA A 46 16.08 10.52 3.11
C ALA A 46 16.51 9.23 3.81
N VAL A 47 16.63 8.12 3.07
CA VAL A 47 17.11 6.83 3.59
C VAL A 47 18.52 6.94 4.13
N GLU A 48 19.43 7.60 3.41
CA GLU A 48 20.81 7.79 3.85
C GLU A 48 20.90 8.61 5.14
N LYS A 49 20.01 9.59 5.31
CA LYS A 49 19.92 10.45 6.50
C LYS A 49 19.00 9.90 7.59
N ASP A 50 18.44 8.70 7.39
CA ASP A 50 17.45 8.07 8.27
C ASP A 50 16.29 9.00 8.63
N LYS A 51 15.77 9.71 7.62
CA LYS A 51 14.66 10.65 7.77
C LYS A 51 13.36 10.03 7.28
N PRO A 52 12.25 10.16 8.03
CA PRO A 52 10.94 9.75 7.54
C PRO A 52 10.51 10.63 6.36
N LEU A 53 9.76 10.03 5.44
CA LEU A 53 9.13 10.73 4.33
C LEU A 53 7.62 10.73 4.57
N ALA A 54 7.02 11.92 4.67
CA ALA A 54 5.61 12.07 5.01
C ALA A 54 4.68 11.28 4.05
N ASP A 55 4.99 11.33 2.75
CA ASP A 55 4.16 10.70 1.72
C ASP A 55 4.31 9.17 1.64
N TYR A 56 5.34 8.60 2.28
CA TYR A 56 5.62 7.16 2.26
C TYR A 56 5.58 6.51 3.65
N GLY A 57 5.25 7.28 4.69
CA GLY A 57 5.26 6.84 6.09
C GLY A 57 6.58 6.15 6.45
N ASN A 58 6.47 4.88 6.84
CA ASN A 58 7.61 4.06 7.29
C ASN A 58 8.16 3.13 6.19
N LEU A 59 7.71 3.24 4.93
CA LEU A 59 8.08 2.31 3.86
C LEU A 59 9.60 2.18 3.67
N PHE A 60 10.31 3.29 3.80
CA PHE A 60 11.75 3.38 3.57
C PHE A 60 12.59 3.45 4.86
N GLN A 61 12.00 3.17 6.03
CA GLN A 61 12.78 2.99 7.25
C GLN A 61 13.68 1.76 7.14
N LYS A 62 14.93 1.92 7.58
CA LYS A 62 15.94 0.85 7.52
C LYS A 62 15.62 -0.28 8.50
N GLU A 63 15.14 0.08 9.68
CA GLU A 63 14.75 -0.85 10.72
C GLU A 63 13.25 -1.14 10.63
N VAL A 64 12.90 -2.40 10.39
CA VAL A 64 11.53 -2.89 10.53
C VAL A 64 11.54 -4.26 11.20
N GLU A 65 10.53 -4.53 12.03
CA GLU A 65 10.45 -5.79 12.78
C GLU A 65 9.97 -6.97 11.92
N ASP A 66 9.21 -6.70 10.86
CA ASP A 66 8.61 -7.74 10.03
C ASP A 66 9.64 -8.36 9.06
N PRO A 67 10.01 -9.65 9.24
CA PRO A 67 11.06 -10.29 8.45
C PRO A 67 10.64 -10.55 6.99
N ILE A 68 9.36 -10.46 6.64
CA ILE A 68 8.91 -10.64 5.25
C ILE A 68 9.14 -9.37 4.40
N VAL A 69 9.42 -8.24 5.06
CA VAL A 69 9.71 -6.96 4.43
C VAL A 69 11.21 -6.91 4.10
N PRO A 70 11.63 -6.46 2.91
CA PRO A 70 13.05 -6.35 2.57
C PRO A 70 13.85 -5.56 3.61
N GLN A 71 14.91 -6.14 4.18
CA GLN A 71 15.69 -5.48 5.22
C GLN A 71 16.84 -4.70 4.60
N SER A 72 17.20 -3.53 5.14
CA SER A 72 18.32 -2.77 4.59
C SER A 72 19.65 -3.52 4.69
N SER A 73 19.79 -4.39 5.70
CA SER A 73 20.95 -5.25 5.91
C SER A 73 21.17 -6.28 4.79
N ASP A 74 20.14 -6.60 4.01
CA ASP A 74 20.22 -7.58 2.91
C ASP A 74 20.90 -7.00 1.66
N TYR A 75 21.15 -5.68 1.63
CA TYR A 75 21.62 -4.97 0.45
C TYR A 75 22.95 -4.24 0.72
N LYS A 76 23.85 -4.31 -0.26
CA LYS A 76 25.14 -3.60 -0.21
C LYS A 76 25.02 -2.09 -0.43
N ASN A 77 23.92 -1.63 -1.03
CA ASN A 77 23.69 -0.22 -1.30
C ASN A 77 22.20 0.13 -1.11
N SER A 78 21.94 1.40 -0.79
CA SER A 78 20.61 1.92 -0.51
C SER A 78 19.69 1.89 -1.73
N VAL A 79 20.23 1.99 -2.95
CA VAL A 79 19.45 1.98 -4.20
C VAL A 79 18.74 0.64 -4.38
N ASN A 80 19.46 -0.47 -4.25
CA ASN A 80 18.90 -1.81 -4.37
C ASN A 80 17.88 -2.11 -3.25
N PHE A 81 18.11 -1.57 -2.05
CA PHE A 81 17.16 -1.63 -0.94
C PHE A 81 15.86 -0.90 -1.27
N ILE A 82 15.96 0.35 -1.74
CA ILE A 82 14.80 1.18 -2.14
C ILE A 82 14.01 0.48 -3.25
N ASP A 83 14.69 0.00 -4.29
CA ASP A 83 14.03 -0.70 -5.40
C ASP A 83 13.31 -1.95 -4.92
N SER A 84 13.93 -2.73 -4.04
CA SER A 84 13.32 -3.93 -3.49
C SER A 84 12.11 -3.63 -2.60
N ARG A 85 12.17 -2.55 -1.80
CA ARG A 85 11.03 -2.06 -1.00
C ARG A 85 9.86 -1.63 -1.88
N ILE A 86 10.15 -0.90 -2.95
CA ILE A 86 9.13 -0.47 -3.92
C ILE A 86 8.47 -1.70 -4.55
N GLN A 87 9.25 -2.65 -5.10
CA GLN A 87 8.69 -3.85 -5.72
C GLN A 87 7.84 -4.67 -4.76
N TRP A 88 8.34 -4.87 -3.53
CA TRP A 88 7.62 -5.60 -2.50
C TRP A 88 6.29 -4.92 -2.16
N ARG A 89 6.31 -3.60 -1.94
CA ARG A 89 5.10 -2.86 -1.57
C ARG A 89 4.10 -2.82 -2.71
N LYS A 90 4.53 -2.59 -3.95
CA LYS A 90 3.66 -2.64 -5.14
C LYS A 90 2.95 -3.98 -5.27
N ARG A 91 3.68 -5.10 -5.12
CA ARG A 91 3.07 -6.44 -5.14
C ARG A 91 2.01 -6.58 -4.04
N ARG A 92 2.36 -6.16 -2.82
CA ARG A 92 1.45 -6.24 -1.68
C ARG A 92 0.19 -5.38 -1.87
N LEU A 93 0.34 -4.16 -2.42
CA LEU A 93 -0.78 -3.28 -2.75
C LEU A 93 -1.73 -3.93 -3.75
N LYS A 94 -1.20 -4.53 -4.82
CA LYS A 94 -2.01 -5.25 -5.83
C LYS A 94 -2.81 -6.38 -5.21
N GLU A 95 -2.16 -7.25 -4.43
CA GLU A 95 -2.85 -8.34 -3.70
C GLU A 95 -3.93 -7.82 -2.76
N LEU A 96 -3.65 -6.74 -2.01
CA LEU A 96 -4.61 -6.16 -1.07
C LEU A 96 -5.83 -5.58 -1.79
N MET A 97 -5.63 -4.92 -2.94
CA MET A 97 -6.70 -4.34 -3.72
C MET A 97 -7.54 -5.42 -4.40
N GLU A 98 -6.93 -6.44 -5.00
CA GLU A 98 -7.63 -7.59 -5.57
C GLU A 98 -8.52 -8.28 -4.53
N ASN A 99 -7.98 -8.52 -3.33
CA ASN A 99 -8.76 -9.07 -2.21
C ASN A 99 -9.91 -8.14 -1.79
N ALA A 100 -9.65 -6.83 -1.67
CA ALA A 100 -10.67 -5.86 -1.32
C ALA A 100 -11.79 -5.77 -2.38
N GLU A 101 -11.46 -5.87 -3.66
CA GLU A 101 -12.43 -5.89 -4.77
C GLU A 101 -13.29 -7.16 -4.75
N MET A 102 -12.69 -8.32 -4.47
CA MET A 102 -13.44 -9.58 -4.30
C MET A 102 -14.43 -9.48 -3.13
N GLU A 103 -13.97 -9.01 -1.97
CA GLU A 103 -14.82 -8.83 -0.78
C GLU A 103 -15.93 -7.80 -1.04
N LEU A 104 -15.61 -6.69 -1.71
CA LEU A 104 -16.58 -5.67 -2.11
C LEU A 104 -17.65 -6.23 -3.06
N SER A 105 -17.26 -7.07 -4.02
CA SER A 105 -18.18 -7.74 -4.95
C SER A 105 -19.13 -8.71 -4.21
N SER A 106 -18.58 -9.51 -3.29
CA SER A 106 -19.35 -10.39 -2.41
C SER A 106 -20.35 -9.61 -1.55
N LEU A 107 -19.89 -8.50 -0.95
CA LEU A 107 -20.71 -7.61 -0.15
C LEU A 107 -21.87 -7.01 -0.94
N ARG A 108 -21.61 -6.53 -2.16
CA ARG A 108 -22.64 -5.98 -3.06
C ARG A 108 -23.67 -7.03 -3.46
N SER A 109 -23.26 -8.27 -3.69
CA SER A 109 -24.18 -9.37 -3.98
C SER A 109 -25.14 -9.66 -2.84
N ARG A 110 -24.66 -9.55 -1.58
CA ARG A 110 -25.50 -9.67 -0.37
C ARG A 110 -26.46 -8.50 -0.19
N LEU A 111 -26.03 -7.28 -0.53
CA LEU A 111 -26.90 -6.08 -0.52
C LEU A 111 -28.00 -6.15 -1.60
N ALA A 112 -27.71 -6.78 -2.74
CA ALA A 112 -28.65 -6.95 -3.85
C ALA A 112 -29.65 -8.10 -3.65
N SER A 113 -29.41 -8.98 -2.67
CA SER A 113 -30.25 -10.14 -2.35
C SER A 113 -31.05 -9.88 -1.06
N PRO A 114 -32.32 -9.41 -1.14
CA PRO A 114 -33.10 -8.94 0.02
C PRO A 114 -33.37 -9.99 1.12
#